data_AF-A0A519P4E1-F1
#
_entry.id   AF-A0A519P4E1-F1
#
_cell.length_a   1.000
_cell.length_b   1.000
_cell.length_c   1.000
_cell.angle_alpha   90.00
_cell.angle_beta   90.00
_cell.angle_gamma   90.00
#
_symmetry.space_group_name_H-M   'P 1'
#
loop_
_entity.id
_entity.type
_entity.pdbx_description
1 polymer ?
#
loop_
_entity_poly.entity_id
_entity_poly.type
_entity_poly.pdbx_seq_one_letter_code
_entity_poly.pdbx_strand_id
1 'polypeptide(L)'
;NEDVRAWNAGKAAEEARLKTLNPGDPAAVTGGLAAWEQAHPTPRASIADIVAHIQHVREVAGIDHVGLGGDFDGTTSTPDGASGVDAYPAILVALMEAGWSEADIRKIAGQNVLRVMRAVEAVAAAKRDDPPGMATNDGGI
;
A
#
# COMPACT_ATOMS: atom_id res chain seq x y z
N ASN A 1 -7.83 2.66 -8.55
CA ASN A 1 -7.68 2.26 -9.96
C ASN A 1 -8.63 1.09 -10.27
N GLU A 2 -9.65 1.32 -11.08
CA GLU A 2 -10.67 0.31 -11.41
C GLU A 2 -10.15 -0.72 -12.42
N ASP A 3 -9.24 -0.33 -13.31
CA ASP A 3 -8.63 -1.22 -14.29
C ASP A 3 -7.80 -2.31 -13.61
N VAL A 4 -7.02 -1.96 -12.57
CA VAL A 4 -6.27 -2.93 -11.76
C VAL A 4 -7.22 -3.92 -11.06
N ARG A 5 -8.39 -3.46 -10.58
CA ARG A 5 -9.39 -4.34 -9.95
C ARG A 5 -9.99 -5.31 -10.96
N ALA A 6 -10.39 -4.81 -12.13
CA ALA A 6 -10.92 -5.63 -13.21
C ALA A 6 -9.89 -6.66 -13.69
N TRP A 7 -8.63 -6.27 -13.82
CA TRP A 7 -7.53 -7.16 -14.19
C TRP A 7 -7.31 -8.27 -13.15
N ASN A 8 -7.27 -7.92 -11.85
CA ASN A 8 -7.14 -8.90 -10.77
C ASN A 8 -8.31 -9.90 -10.75
N ALA A 9 -9.54 -9.41 -10.98
CA ALA A 9 -10.72 -10.28 -11.08
C ALA A 9 -10.61 -11.23 -12.29
N GLY A 10 -10.15 -10.73 -13.44
CA GLY A 10 -9.87 -11.55 -14.63
C GLY A 10 -8.82 -12.63 -14.37
N LYS A 11 -7.70 -12.26 -13.73
CA LYS A 11 -6.63 -13.20 -13.36
C LYS A 11 -7.13 -14.30 -12.42
N ALA A 12 -7.89 -13.92 -11.39
CA ALA A 12 -8.47 -14.87 -10.43
C ALA A 12 -9.47 -15.83 -11.11
N ALA A 13 -10.29 -15.33 -12.03
CA ALA A 13 -11.22 -16.15 -12.80
C ALA A 13 -10.47 -17.14 -13.71
N GLU A 14 -9.40 -16.69 -14.37
CA GLU A 14 -8.56 -17.56 -15.20
C GLU A 14 -7.85 -18.63 -14.37
N GLU A 15 -7.30 -18.27 -13.21
CA GLU A 15 -6.69 -19.22 -12.29
C GLU A 15 -7.69 -20.32 -11.87
N ALA A 16 -8.91 -19.94 -11.50
CA ALA A 16 -9.96 -20.89 -11.13
C ALA A 16 -10.33 -21.82 -12.30
N ARG A 17 -10.43 -21.27 -13.52
CA ARG A 17 -10.68 -22.03 -14.75
C ARG A 17 -9.56 -23.05 -15.00
N LEU A 18 -8.29 -22.62 -14.93
CA LEU A 18 -7.13 -23.47 -15.16
C LEU A 18 -7.02 -24.59 -14.13
N LYS A 19 -7.28 -24.31 -12.84
CA LYS A 19 -7.32 -25.33 -11.77
C LYS A 19 -8.41 -26.37 -12.01
N THR A 20 -9.57 -25.94 -12.52
CA THR A 20 -10.69 -26.85 -12.84
C THR A 20 -10.35 -27.77 -14.02
N LEU A 21 -9.67 -27.24 -15.04
CA LEU A 21 -9.32 -28.01 -16.24
C LEU A 21 -8.09 -28.91 -16.06
N ASN A 22 -7.21 -28.58 -15.12
CA ASN A 22 -5.94 -29.28 -14.90
C ASN A 22 -5.81 -29.73 -13.43
N PRO A 23 -6.70 -30.61 -12.95
CA PRO A 23 -6.68 -31.05 -11.55
C PRO A 23 -5.38 -31.79 -11.22
N GLY A 24 -4.65 -31.32 -10.21
CA GLY A 24 -3.39 -31.94 -9.77
C GLY A 24 -2.15 -31.57 -10.60
N ASP A 25 -2.27 -30.67 -11.59
CA ASP A 25 -1.14 -30.20 -12.40
C ASP A 25 -0.86 -28.70 -12.19
N PRO A 26 -0.06 -28.34 -11.16
CA PRO A 26 0.29 -26.95 -10.90
C PRO A 26 1.18 -26.33 -11.98
N ALA A 27 1.90 -27.12 -12.78
CA ALA A 27 2.74 -26.61 -13.85
C ALA A 27 1.88 -26.07 -15.01
N ALA A 28 0.82 -26.80 -15.37
CA ALA A 28 -0.15 -26.34 -16.38
C ALA A 28 -0.88 -25.06 -15.94
N VAL A 29 -1.26 -24.95 -14.66
CA VAL A 29 -1.88 -23.73 -14.11
C VAL A 29 -0.91 -22.55 -14.15
N THR A 30 0.35 -22.75 -13.73
CA THR A 30 1.37 -21.70 -13.72
C THR A 30 1.67 -21.20 -15.14
N GLY A 31 1.89 -22.12 -16.09
CA GLY A 31 2.16 -21.76 -17.49
C GLY A 31 0.96 -21.08 -18.16
N GLY A 32 -0.25 -21.56 -17.89
CA GLY A 32 -1.49 -20.95 -18.40
C GLY A 32 -1.69 -19.53 -17.87
N LEU A 33 -1.45 -19.30 -16.58
CA LEU A 33 -1.51 -17.95 -16.01
C LEU A 33 -0.46 -17.02 -16.60
N ALA A 34 0.79 -17.48 -16.77
CA ALA A 34 1.83 -16.66 -17.39
C ALA A 34 1.47 -16.27 -18.84
N ALA A 35 0.88 -17.18 -19.62
CA ALA A 35 0.40 -16.90 -20.96
C ALA A 35 -0.78 -15.90 -20.94
N TRP A 36 -1.69 -16.03 -19.97
CA TRP A 36 -2.79 -15.09 -19.80
C TRP A 36 -2.28 -13.68 -19.44
N GLU A 37 -1.32 -13.57 -18.53
CA GLU A 37 -0.70 -12.28 -18.17
C GLU A 37 0.04 -11.62 -19.33
N GLN A 38 0.71 -12.40 -20.20
CA GLN A 38 1.30 -11.86 -21.42
C GLN A 38 0.25 -11.30 -22.38
N ALA A 39 -0.91 -11.96 -22.49
CA ALA A 39 -2.02 -11.49 -23.33
C ALA A 39 -2.81 -10.33 -22.70
N HIS A 40 -2.74 -10.18 -21.38
CA HIS A 40 -3.44 -9.17 -20.59
C HIS A 40 -2.41 -8.46 -19.70
N PRO A 41 -1.63 -7.50 -20.24
CA PRO A 41 -0.63 -6.81 -19.45
C PRO A 41 -1.27 -6.08 -18.26
N THR A 42 -0.61 -6.16 -17.11
CA THR A 42 -1.11 -5.54 -15.87
C THR A 42 -1.23 -4.02 -16.03
N PRO A 43 -2.38 -3.42 -15.71
CA PRO A 43 -2.51 -1.97 -15.68
C PRO A 43 -1.56 -1.35 -14.65
N ARG A 44 -0.96 -0.22 -15.00
CA ARG A 44 -0.05 0.51 -14.10
C ARG A 44 -0.79 1.65 -13.41
N ALA A 45 -0.59 1.74 -12.10
CA ALA A 45 -0.99 2.92 -11.34
C ALA A 45 -0.03 4.09 -11.64
N SER A 46 -0.46 5.30 -11.35
CA SER A 46 0.33 6.53 -11.55
C SER A 46 0.39 7.37 -10.27
N ILE A 47 1.18 8.45 -10.28
CA ILE A 47 1.13 9.48 -9.21
C ILE A 47 -0.30 10.02 -9.01
N ALA A 48 -1.10 10.14 -10.07
CA ALA A 48 -2.48 10.60 -9.95
C ALA A 48 -3.34 9.64 -9.10
N ASP A 49 -3.12 8.33 -9.22
CA ASP A 49 -3.78 7.33 -8.35
C ASP A 49 -3.34 7.47 -6.89
N ILE A 50 -2.05 7.75 -6.65
CA ILE A 50 -1.52 8.01 -5.29
C ILE A 50 -2.21 9.22 -4.69
N VAL A 51 -2.27 10.34 -5.43
CA VAL A 51 -2.91 11.58 -5.00
C VAL A 51 -4.40 11.37 -4.71
N ALA A 52 -5.12 10.68 -5.59
CA ALA A 52 -6.53 10.36 -5.40
C ALA A 52 -6.75 9.52 -4.11
N HIS A 53 -5.87 8.56 -3.84
CA HIS A 53 -5.94 7.75 -2.63
C HIS A 53 -5.69 8.59 -1.37
N ILE A 54 -4.66 9.44 -1.38
CA ILE A 54 -4.34 10.35 -0.27
C ILE A 54 -5.51 11.31 0.00
N GLN A 55 -6.13 11.86 -1.05
CA GLN A 55 -7.32 12.71 -0.92
C GLN A 55 -8.48 11.97 -0.25
N HIS A 56 -8.78 10.75 -0.69
CA HIS A 56 -9.84 9.97 -0.09
C HIS A 56 -9.56 9.65 1.40
N VAL A 57 -8.33 9.27 1.75
CA VAL A 57 -7.96 9.05 3.16
C VAL A 57 -8.12 10.33 3.98
N ARG A 58 -7.74 11.49 3.44
CA ARG A 58 -7.98 12.80 4.09
C ARG A 58 -9.47 13.06 4.31
N GLU A 59 -10.32 12.77 3.33
CA GLU A 59 -11.78 12.98 3.44
C GLU A 59 -12.40 12.11 4.54
N VAL A 60 -11.95 10.86 4.64
CA VAL A 60 -12.50 9.89 5.59
C VAL A 60 -11.91 10.04 7.00
N ALA A 61 -10.59 10.17 7.11
CA ALA A 61 -9.88 10.16 8.39
C ALA A 61 -9.49 11.57 8.90
N GLY A 62 -9.53 12.58 8.04
CA GLY A 62 -9.03 13.93 8.35
C GLY A 62 -7.52 14.07 8.19
N ILE A 63 -7.06 15.29 7.91
CA ILE A 63 -5.65 15.57 7.57
C ILE A 63 -4.65 15.19 8.66
N ASP A 64 -5.05 15.20 9.94
CA ASP A 64 -4.16 14.86 11.06
C ASP A 64 -3.83 13.36 11.16
N HIS A 65 -4.45 12.54 10.32
CA HIS A 65 -4.34 11.07 10.33
C HIS A 65 -3.75 10.49 9.03
N VAL A 66 -3.12 11.33 8.20
CA VAL A 66 -2.52 10.92 6.93
C VAL A 66 -0.99 10.90 7.03
N GLY A 67 -0.35 9.88 6.46
CA GLY A 67 1.11 9.78 6.32
C GLY A 67 1.49 9.12 4.99
N LEU A 68 2.79 9.09 4.69
CA LEU A 68 3.34 8.40 3.51
C LEU A 68 4.19 7.20 3.95
N GLY A 69 3.99 6.08 3.28
CA GLY A 69 4.83 4.89 3.37
C GLY A 69 4.94 4.26 1.99
N GLY A 70 6.09 4.41 1.34
CA GLY A 70 6.26 4.03 -0.06
C GLY A 70 6.47 2.54 -0.32
N ASP A 71 6.79 1.75 0.72
CA ASP A 71 7.11 0.31 0.60
C ASP A 71 8.16 0.00 -0.49
N PHE A 72 9.09 0.94 -0.71
CA PHE A 72 10.21 0.76 -1.64
C PHE A 72 11.07 -0.41 -1.19
N ASP A 73 11.53 -1.22 -2.15
CA ASP A 73 12.22 -2.50 -1.95
C ASP A 73 11.37 -3.61 -1.28
N GLY A 74 10.10 -3.35 -0.94
CA GLY A 74 9.15 -4.32 -0.37
C GLY A 74 8.17 -4.93 -1.40
N THR A 75 8.06 -4.34 -2.59
CA THR A 75 7.12 -4.73 -3.65
C THR A 75 7.82 -5.05 -4.97
N THR A 76 7.19 -5.89 -5.79
CA THR A 76 7.66 -6.27 -7.14
C THR A 76 7.27 -5.28 -8.24
N SER A 77 6.40 -4.31 -7.93
CA SER A 77 5.96 -3.29 -8.88
C SER A 77 5.62 -1.98 -8.18
N THR A 78 5.89 -0.86 -8.85
CA THR A 78 5.64 0.50 -8.37
C THR A 78 4.83 1.31 -9.38
N PRO A 79 4.11 2.36 -8.94
CA PRO A 79 3.39 3.24 -9.86
C PRO A 79 4.33 3.99 -10.81
N ASP A 80 3.86 4.27 -12.02
CA ASP A 80 4.59 5.07 -13.00
C ASP A 80 4.85 6.48 -12.46
N GLY A 81 6.10 6.93 -12.58
CA GLY A 81 6.59 8.17 -12.00
C GLY A 81 6.94 8.09 -10.50
N ALA A 82 6.69 6.94 -9.85
CA ALA A 82 6.99 6.74 -8.43
C ALA A 82 7.75 5.42 -8.17
N SER A 83 8.83 5.19 -8.92
CA SER A 83 9.59 3.93 -8.86
C SER A 83 10.60 3.83 -7.72
N GLY A 84 10.87 4.92 -7.01
CA GLY A 84 11.89 4.99 -5.97
C GLY A 84 11.67 6.13 -4.98
N VAL A 85 12.55 6.19 -3.98
CA VAL A 85 12.50 7.18 -2.89
C VAL A 85 12.64 8.63 -3.37
N ASP A 86 13.21 8.84 -4.55
CA ASP A 86 13.33 10.13 -5.22
C ASP A 86 11.97 10.66 -5.76
N ALA A 87 10.91 9.86 -5.71
CA ALA A 87 9.57 10.25 -6.14
C ALA A 87 8.78 11.09 -5.13
N TYR A 88 9.17 11.13 -3.85
CA TYR A 88 8.43 11.87 -2.82
C TYR A 88 8.22 13.35 -3.18
N PRO A 89 9.23 14.11 -3.66
CA PRO A 89 9.01 15.47 -4.12
C PRO A 89 7.93 15.59 -5.20
N ALA A 90 7.89 14.69 -6.18
CA ALA A 90 6.89 14.72 -7.25
C ALA A 90 5.47 14.47 -6.72
N ILE A 91 5.32 13.55 -5.75
CA ILE A 91 4.03 13.32 -5.07
C ILE A 91 3.59 14.58 -4.30
N LEU A 92 4.50 15.22 -3.56
CA LEU A 92 4.18 16.43 -2.81
C LEU A 92 3.80 17.59 -3.73
N VAL A 93 4.49 17.77 -4.86
CA VAL A 93 4.13 18.76 -5.88
C VAL A 93 2.73 18.48 -6.44
N ALA A 94 2.43 17.23 -6.79
CA ALA A 94 1.11 16.87 -7.31
C ALA A 94 -0.02 17.12 -6.29
N LEU A 95 0.23 16.95 -4.98
CA LEU A 95 -0.72 17.33 -3.93
C LEU A 95 -0.92 18.85 -3.85
N MET A 96 0.16 19.64 -3.94
CA MET A 96 0.07 21.10 -3.98
C MET A 96 -0.73 21.60 -5.18
N GLU A 97 -0.48 21.01 -6.36
CA GLU A 97 -1.24 21.29 -7.59
C GLU A 97 -2.72 20.90 -7.45
N ALA A 98 -3.02 19.87 -6.66
CA ALA A 98 -4.38 19.49 -6.27
C ALA A 98 -5.00 20.37 -5.16
N GLY A 99 -4.37 21.50 -4.82
CA GLY A 99 -4.92 22.50 -3.88
C GLY A 99 -4.63 22.22 -2.40
N TRP A 100 -3.70 21.31 -2.08
CA TRP A 100 -3.29 21.11 -0.69
C TRP A 100 -2.51 22.30 -0.17
N SER A 101 -2.87 22.77 1.03
CA SER A 101 -2.17 23.89 1.66
C SER A 101 -0.77 23.47 2.09
N GLU A 102 0.14 24.43 2.20
CA GLU A 102 1.48 24.18 2.74
C GLU A 102 1.44 23.58 4.17
N ALA A 103 0.42 23.95 4.96
CA ALA A 103 0.17 23.35 6.26
C ALA A 103 -0.22 21.86 6.16
N ASP A 104 -1.07 21.50 5.21
CA ASP A 104 -1.43 20.09 4.95
C ASP A 104 -0.21 19.29 4.45
N ILE A 105 0.61 19.89 3.59
CA ILE A 105 1.86 19.26 3.11
C ILE A 105 2.83 18.97 4.26
N ARG A 106 3.03 19.92 5.18
CA ARG A 106 3.87 19.70 6.37
C ARG A 106 3.36 18.55 7.24
N LYS A 107 2.04 18.41 7.37
CA LYS A 107 1.40 17.31 8.12
C LYS A 107 1.74 15.96 7.52
N ILE A 108 1.44 15.76 6.24
CA ILE A 108 1.67 14.48 5.55
C ILE A 108 3.16 14.16 5.38
N ALA A 109 4.01 15.16 5.20
CA ALA A 109 5.46 14.98 5.05
C ALA A 109 6.17 14.53 6.34
N GLY A 110 5.54 14.69 7.51
CA GLY A 110 6.10 14.13 8.73
C GLY A 110 5.55 14.66 10.06
N GLN A 111 4.88 15.81 10.12
CA GLN A 111 4.39 16.31 11.41
C GLN A 111 3.37 15.37 12.06
N ASN A 112 2.55 14.67 11.26
CA ASN A 112 1.63 13.67 11.77
C ASN A 112 2.36 12.48 12.38
N VAL A 113 3.40 11.97 11.71
CA VAL A 113 4.24 10.88 12.23
C VAL A 113 4.91 11.30 13.53
N LEU A 114 5.52 12.50 13.57
CA LEU A 114 6.16 13.03 14.77
C LEU A 114 5.18 13.23 15.93
N ARG A 115 3.94 13.66 15.65
CA ARG A 115 2.87 13.74 16.66
C ARG A 115 2.58 12.36 17.25
N VAL A 116 2.43 11.34 16.39
CA VAL A 116 2.16 9.96 16.82
C VAL A 116 3.33 9.41 17.64
N MET A 117 4.57 9.58 17.19
CA MET A 117 5.75 9.10 17.92
C MET A 117 5.85 9.72 19.32
N ARG A 118 5.61 11.03 19.47
CA ARG A 118 5.56 11.67 20.79
C ARG A 118 4.46 11.12 21.69
N ALA A 119 3.29 10.81 21.13
CA ALA A 119 2.21 10.19 21.89
C ALA A 119 2.57 8.77 22.35
N VAL A 120 3.22 7.99 21.48
CA VAL A 120 3.74 6.66 21.81
C VAL A 120 4.77 6.76 22.94
N GLU A 121 5.72 7.68 22.86
CA GLU A 121 6.74 7.91 23.90
C GLU A 121 6.10 8.31 25.24
N ALA A 122 5.08 9.15 25.23
CA ALA A 122 4.36 9.55 26.44
C ALA A 122 3.66 8.35 27.12
N VAL A 123 3.02 7.48 26.33
CA VAL A 123 2.38 6.25 26.85
C VAL A 123 3.44 5.29 27.37
N ALA A 124 4.54 5.10 26.63
CA ALA A 124 5.65 4.26 27.07
C ALA A 124 6.23 4.75 28.40
N ALA A 125 6.42 6.07 28.57
CA ALA A 125 6.88 6.66 29.83
C ALA A 125 5.89 6.44 30.98
N ALA A 126 4.59 6.56 30.73
CA ALA A 126 3.55 6.29 31.73
C ALA A 126 3.48 4.82 32.14
N LYS A 127 3.90 3.91 31.27
CA LYS A 127 3.90 2.45 31.47
C LYS A 127 5.26 1.88 31.84
N ARG A 128 6.25 2.72 32.13
CA ARG A 128 7.63 2.29 32.36
C ARG A 128 7.81 1.28 33.51
N ASP A 129 6.89 1.30 34.48
CA ASP A 129 6.91 0.44 35.65
C ASP A 129 6.00 -0.79 35.49
N ASP A 130 5.24 -0.88 34.39
CA ASP A 130 4.50 -2.09 34.03
C ASP A 130 5.52 -3.17 33.65
N PRO A 131 5.43 -4.40 34.21
CA PRO A 131 6.30 -5.49 33.79
C PRO A 131 6.06 -5.82 32.31
N PRO A 132 7.11 -6.20 31.54
CA PRO A 132 6.94 -6.63 30.16
C PRO A 132 6.05 -7.88 30.10
N GLY A 133 5.27 -8.02 29.02
CA GLY A 133 4.46 -9.21 28.79
C GLY A 133 5.35 -10.45 28.61
N MET A 134 5.27 -11.39 29.55
CA MET A 134 6.02 -12.66 29.52
C MET A 134 5.20 -13.83 28.96
N ALA A 135 4.06 -13.55 28.33
CA ALA A 135 3.22 -14.57 27.73
C ALA A 135 3.98 -15.26 26.59
N THR A 136 4.11 -16.58 26.67
CA THR A 136 4.63 -17.41 25.58
C THR A 136 3.46 -17.97 24.78
N ASN A 137 3.60 -17.99 23.45
CA ASN A 137 2.65 -18.69 22.59
C ASN A 137 2.95 -20.20 22.67
N ASP A 138 2.51 -20.86 23.74
CA ASP A 138 2.66 -22.32 23.92
C ASP A 138 1.61 -23.10 23.09
N GLY A 139 1.36 -22.66 21.86
CA GLY A 139 0.44 -23.27 20.93
C GLY A 139 1.10 -24.40 20.17
N GLY A 140 0.89 -25.63 20.63
CA GLY A 140 1.04 -26.83 19.81
C GLY A 140 0.30 -26.65 18.48
N ILE A 141 1.01 -26.96 17.41
CA ILE A 141 0.50 -27.14 16.05
C ILE A 141 0.20 -28.63 15.88
#